data_AF-K9VYU0-F1
#
_entry.id   AF-K9VYU0-F1
#
_cell.length_a   1.000
_cell.length_b   1.000
_cell.length_c   1.000
_cell.angle_alpha   90.00
_cell.angle_beta   90.00
_cell.angle_gamma   90.00
#
_symmetry.space_group_name_H-M   'P 1'
#
loop_
_entity.id
_entity.type
_entity.pdbx_description
1 polymer ?
#
loop_
_entity_poly.entity_id
_entity_poly.type
_entity_poly.pdbx_seq_one_letter_code
_entity_poly.pdbx_strand_id
1 'polypeptide(L)'
;MKSFVRLGATLGLVGSTLLGSSFLGNLQALALPAEQVIQKLQTIPVFTVTDAKGSPLVRSIKNAQNKDVSVAGIFISQGDAQGFVDQLKKNNPALGKSVQVSPVSLGEVYRLGQANQNKPDGLNFAFIPKQQQVQSAVNLLRKSGQQVNTFDGTPLFVAKAGKDKGYLTVQQGNQQVIPFFFEQEQLQGMVERFKKQKPELASTVEVQVVNLQGLIQALRDSNKPEINSIVLVPANESMQFLQKASSAPRQAPAPAKPPQNRRR
;
A
#
# COMPACT_ATOMS: atom_id res chain seq x y z
N MET A 1 53.82 44.54 -39.16
CA MET A 1 55.01 44.13 -38.35
C MET A 1 54.74 44.48 -36.88
N LYS A 2 54.91 43.50 -35.98
CA LYS A 2 55.38 43.62 -34.57
C LYS A 2 54.50 44.34 -33.52
N SER A 3 53.57 43.58 -32.94
CA SER A 3 53.34 43.20 -31.52
C SER A 3 53.82 44.00 -30.28
N PHE A 4 53.05 43.79 -29.18
CA PHE A 4 53.29 43.88 -27.72
C PHE A 4 53.25 45.30 -27.07
N VAL A 5 52.72 45.56 -25.87
CA VAL A 5 52.84 44.87 -24.56
C VAL A 5 51.66 45.18 -23.59
N ARG A 6 51.23 44.11 -22.93
CA ARG A 6 50.63 43.85 -21.60
C ARG A 6 50.46 45.00 -20.58
N LEU A 7 49.25 45.08 -19.99
CA LEU A 7 49.00 45.62 -18.64
C LEU A 7 49.19 44.52 -17.59
N GLY A 8 49.97 44.81 -16.55
CA GLY A 8 50.04 44.02 -15.31
C GLY A 8 49.11 44.60 -14.24
N ALA A 9 48.40 43.73 -13.54
CA ALA A 9 47.76 44.05 -12.27
C ALA A 9 48.13 42.97 -11.25
N THR A 10 48.57 43.45 -10.10
CA THR A 10 49.25 42.75 -9.01
C THR A 10 48.31 41.93 -8.13
N LEU A 11 48.89 40.85 -7.60
CA LEU A 11 48.37 39.88 -6.65
C LEU A 11 47.92 40.50 -5.32
N GLY A 12 46.69 40.19 -4.89
CA GLY A 12 46.23 40.29 -3.51
C GLY A 12 45.76 38.91 -3.04
N LEU A 13 46.55 38.27 -2.18
CA LEU A 13 46.27 36.99 -1.53
C LEU A 13 45.07 37.12 -0.58
N VAL A 14 43.93 36.52 -0.92
CA VAL A 14 42.88 36.20 0.06
C VAL A 14 43.01 34.72 0.41
N GLY A 15 43.32 34.48 1.68
CA GLY A 15 43.53 33.16 2.26
C GLY A 15 42.34 32.23 2.09
N SER A 16 42.65 30.97 1.82
CA SER A 16 41.72 29.87 1.57
C SER A 16 41.30 29.14 2.85
N THR A 17 40.21 28.37 2.74
CA THR A 17 39.60 27.39 3.69
C THR A 17 38.58 28.02 4.66
N LEU A 18 37.28 27.69 4.61
CA LEU A 18 36.71 26.34 4.62
C LEU A 18 35.68 26.10 3.49
N LEU A 19 35.99 25.10 2.68
CA LEU A 19 35.05 24.29 1.92
C LEU A 19 34.15 23.53 2.91
N GLY A 20 32.82 23.61 2.75
CA GLY A 20 31.93 22.83 3.61
C GLY A 20 30.44 23.08 3.52
N SER A 21 29.92 23.76 2.50
CA SER A 21 28.47 23.74 2.21
C SER A 21 28.20 22.69 1.14
N SER A 22 28.23 21.46 1.64
CA SER A 22 27.78 20.21 1.05
C SER A 22 26.61 20.39 0.08
N PHE A 23 26.82 19.99 -1.17
CA PHE A 23 26.02 18.97 -1.86
C PHE A 23 24.60 18.74 -1.31
N LEU A 24 23.70 19.71 -1.46
CA LEU A 24 22.29 19.36 -1.69
C LEU A 24 22.13 19.30 -3.20
N GLY A 25 22.60 18.18 -3.75
CA GLY A 25 22.20 17.80 -5.10
C GLY A 25 20.69 17.84 -5.18
N ASN A 26 20.17 18.23 -6.35
CA ASN A 26 18.79 17.99 -6.72
C ASN A 26 18.49 16.50 -6.52
N LEU A 27 18.04 16.13 -5.32
CA LEU A 27 17.39 14.86 -5.07
C LEU A 27 16.03 15.00 -5.72
N GLN A 28 16.01 14.89 -7.05
CA GLN A 28 14.80 14.54 -7.75
C GLN A 28 14.34 13.25 -7.07
N ALA A 29 13.18 13.30 -6.41
CA ALA A 29 12.61 12.09 -5.86
C ALA A 29 12.40 11.17 -7.05
N LEU A 30 13.17 10.09 -7.14
CA LEU A 30 12.99 9.08 -8.16
C LEU A 30 11.81 8.20 -7.72
N ALA A 31 11.12 7.63 -8.68
CA ALA A 31 10.11 6.63 -8.43
C ALA A 31 10.68 5.52 -7.54
N LEU A 32 9.85 4.94 -6.66
CA LEU A 32 10.36 3.99 -5.68
C LEU A 32 10.93 2.75 -6.39
N PRO A 33 12.12 2.27 -5.99
CA PRO A 33 12.59 0.95 -6.40
C PRO A 33 11.52 -0.11 -6.12
N ALA A 34 11.40 -1.11 -7.00
CA ALA A 34 10.35 -2.13 -6.90
C ALA A 34 10.29 -2.79 -5.50
N GLU A 35 11.46 -3.04 -4.88
CA GLU A 35 11.55 -3.58 -3.53
C GLU A 35 10.98 -2.64 -2.45
N GLN A 36 11.12 -1.32 -2.60
CA GLN A 36 10.54 -0.37 -1.64
C GLN A 36 9.01 -0.32 -1.76
N VAL A 37 8.47 -0.46 -2.98
CA VAL A 37 7.01 -0.63 -3.18
C VAL A 37 6.55 -1.90 -2.48
N ILE A 38 7.24 -3.03 -2.70
CA ILE A 38 6.92 -4.31 -2.06
C ILE A 38 6.95 -4.18 -0.53
N GLN A 39 7.98 -3.57 0.05
CA GLN A 39 8.10 -3.38 1.50
C GLN A 39 6.95 -2.56 2.09
N LYS A 40 6.55 -1.46 1.43
CA LYS A 40 5.39 -0.66 1.86
C LYS A 40 4.11 -1.52 1.85
N LEU A 41 3.89 -2.27 0.78
CA LEU A 41 2.70 -3.12 0.63
C LEU A 41 2.74 -4.38 1.52
N GLN A 42 3.92 -4.86 1.91
CA GLN A 42 4.09 -6.08 2.71
C GLN A 42 3.48 -5.93 4.13
N THR A 43 3.37 -4.70 4.62
CA THR A 43 2.76 -4.39 5.92
C THR A 43 1.24 -4.52 5.94
N ILE A 44 0.61 -4.73 4.78
CA ILE A 44 -0.85 -4.72 4.63
C ILE A 44 -1.37 -6.15 4.44
N PRO A 45 -2.05 -6.72 5.45
CA PRO A 45 -2.71 -8.01 5.31
C PRO A 45 -3.97 -7.88 4.46
N VAL A 46 -4.08 -8.76 3.48
CA VAL A 46 -5.28 -9.03 2.69
C VAL A 46 -5.57 -10.52 2.75
N PHE A 47 -6.72 -10.95 2.25
CA PHE A 47 -7.21 -12.31 2.41
C PHE A 47 -7.56 -12.91 1.07
N THR A 48 -7.21 -14.17 0.86
CA THR A 48 -7.60 -14.92 -0.33
C THR A 48 -8.15 -16.27 0.09
N VAL A 49 -8.85 -16.93 -0.83
CA VAL A 49 -9.43 -18.25 -0.58
C VAL A 49 -8.52 -19.28 -1.21
N THR A 50 -8.02 -20.23 -0.43
CA THR A 50 -7.10 -21.26 -0.90
C THR A 50 -7.60 -22.65 -0.57
N ASP A 51 -7.08 -23.66 -1.27
CA ASP A 51 -7.16 -25.03 -0.80
C ASP A 51 -6.27 -25.26 0.45
N ALA A 52 -6.29 -26.48 0.98
CA ALA A 52 -5.48 -26.89 2.13
C ALA A 52 -3.95 -26.83 1.89
N LYS A 53 -3.50 -26.76 0.62
CA LYS A 53 -2.09 -26.61 0.24
C LYS A 53 -1.68 -25.15 0.06
N GLY A 54 -2.62 -24.21 0.16
CA GLY A 54 -2.37 -22.78 -0.06
C GLY A 54 -2.53 -22.34 -1.50
N SER A 55 -3.03 -23.19 -2.41
CA SER A 55 -3.28 -22.82 -3.80
C SER A 55 -4.53 -21.93 -3.89
N PRO A 56 -4.47 -20.75 -4.54
CA PRO A 56 -5.64 -19.87 -4.66
C PRO A 56 -6.80 -20.53 -5.40
N LEU A 57 -8.02 -20.26 -4.95
CA LEU A 57 -9.23 -20.58 -5.70
C LEU A 57 -9.34 -19.61 -6.88
N VAL A 58 -9.20 -20.15 -8.09
CA VAL A 58 -9.21 -19.39 -9.34
C VAL A 58 -10.53 -19.57 -10.09
N ARG A 59 -10.94 -18.53 -10.82
CA ARG A 59 -12.00 -18.60 -11.82
C ARG A 59 -11.50 -18.16 -13.17
N SER A 60 -11.94 -18.83 -14.22
CA SER A 60 -11.76 -18.37 -15.59
C SER A 60 -12.82 -17.33 -15.92
N ILE A 61 -12.40 -16.15 -16.37
CA ILE A 61 -13.30 -15.11 -16.90
C ILE A 61 -12.85 -14.69 -18.30
N LYS A 62 -13.76 -14.12 -19.09
CA LYS A 62 -13.42 -13.51 -20.37
C LYS A 62 -12.87 -12.09 -20.14
N ASN A 63 -11.69 -11.80 -20.69
CA ASN A 63 -11.17 -10.43 -20.73
C ASN A 63 -11.81 -9.61 -21.87
N ALA A 64 -11.41 -8.34 -22.00
CA ALA A 64 -11.92 -7.44 -23.04
C ALA A 64 -11.70 -7.93 -24.49
N GLN A 65 -10.74 -8.84 -24.70
CA GLN A 65 -10.43 -9.48 -25.98
C GLN A 65 -11.06 -10.88 -26.11
N ASN A 66 -12.03 -11.20 -25.26
CA ASN A 66 -12.74 -12.49 -25.22
C ASN A 66 -11.84 -13.73 -25.01
N LYS A 67 -10.65 -13.54 -24.40
CA LYS A 67 -9.76 -14.62 -24.00
C LYS A 67 -10.05 -15.03 -22.56
N ASP A 68 -9.95 -16.33 -22.29
CA ASP A 68 -10.03 -16.86 -20.94
C ASP A 68 -8.80 -16.41 -20.13
N VAL A 69 -9.05 -15.84 -18.96
CA VAL A 69 -8.02 -15.45 -18.01
C VAL A 69 -8.35 -15.99 -16.62
N SER A 70 -7.33 -16.55 -15.96
CA SER A 70 -7.45 -17.06 -14.60
C SER A 70 -7.36 -15.91 -13.60
N VAL A 71 -8.36 -15.78 -12.72
CA VAL A 71 -8.46 -14.72 -11.72
C VAL A 71 -8.64 -15.32 -10.32
N ALA A 72 -7.79 -14.89 -9.38
CA ALA A 72 -7.97 -15.12 -7.95
C ALA A 72 -8.55 -13.87 -7.27
N GLY A 73 -9.47 -14.08 -6.34
CA GLY A 73 -10.05 -13.00 -5.53
C GLY A 73 -9.17 -12.66 -4.32
N ILE A 74 -8.91 -11.37 -4.11
CA ILE A 74 -8.15 -10.81 -2.99
C ILE A 74 -9.06 -9.86 -2.21
N PHE A 75 -9.54 -10.30 -1.06
CA PHE A 75 -10.41 -9.55 -0.18
C PHE A 75 -9.61 -8.64 0.73
N ILE A 76 -10.05 -7.39 0.82
CA ILE A 76 -9.51 -6.45 1.83
C ILE A 76 -9.99 -6.86 3.23
N SER A 77 -11.18 -7.45 3.32
CA SER A 77 -11.82 -7.88 4.56
C SER A 77 -11.71 -9.38 4.80
N GLN A 78 -11.33 -9.78 6.01
CA GLN A 78 -11.35 -11.18 6.43
C GLN A 78 -12.78 -11.68 6.56
N GLY A 79 -13.66 -10.86 7.13
CA GLY A 79 -15.08 -11.16 7.27
C GLY A 79 -15.75 -11.42 5.93
N ASP A 80 -15.49 -10.59 4.92
CA ASP A 80 -16.05 -10.77 3.57
C ASP A 80 -15.51 -12.05 2.89
N ALA A 81 -14.20 -12.35 3.06
CA ALA A 81 -13.62 -13.59 2.57
C ALA A 81 -14.26 -14.83 3.23
N GLN A 82 -14.50 -14.76 4.54
CA GLN A 82 -15.15 -15.84 5.28
C GLN A 82 -16.61 -16.01 4.85
N GLY A 83 -17.34 -14.90 4.67
CA GLY A 83 -18.70 -14.91 4.14
C GLY A 83 -18.78 -15.55 2.75
N PHE A 84 -17.79 -15.30 1.90
CA PHE A 84 -17.68 -15.96 0.59
C PHE A 84 -17.47 -17.48 0.73
N VAL A 85 -16.57 -17.94 1.62
CA VAL A 85 -16.37 -19.37 1.88
C VAL A 85 -17.65 -20.02 2.45
N ASP A 86 -18.37 -19.35 3.34
CA ASP A 86 -19.60 -19.87 3.91
C ASP A 86 -20.73 -19.95 2.88
N GLN A 87 -20.77 -19.01 1.93
CA GLN A 87 -21.67 -19.09 0.78
C GLN A 87 -21.30 -20.24 -0.15
N LEU A 88 -20.00 -20.52 -0.36
CA LEU A 88 -19.56 -21.71 -1.09
C LEU A 88 -20.00 -22.99 -0.39
N LYS A 89 -19.88 -23.09 0.94
CA LYS A 89 -20.34 -24.29 1.68
C LYS A 89 -21.83 -24.56 1.49
N LYS A 90 -22.65 -23.52 1.30
CA LYS A 90 -24.09 -23.63 1.03
C LYS A 90 -24.37 -24.05 -0.42
N ASN A 91 -23.73 -23.38 -1.39
CA ASN A 91 -24.07 -23.52 -2.81
C ASN A 91 -23.30 -24.64 -3.52
N ASN A 92 -22.09 -24.95 -3.05
CA ASN A 92 -21.26 -26.05 -3.52
C ASN A 92 -20.51 -26.67 -2.32
N PRO A 93 -21.17 -27.53 -1.53
CA PRO A 93 -20.61 -28.07 -0.30
C PRO A 93 -19.29 -28.81 -0.47
N ALA A 94 -19.07 -29.46 -1.62
CA ALA A 94 -17.81 -30.16 -1.90
C ALA A 94 -16.64 -29.18 -2.00
N LEU A 95 -16.80 -28.10 -2.78
CA LEU A 95 -15.80 -27.04 -2.89
C LEU A 95 -15.66 -26.24 -1.60
N GLY A 96 -16.78 -25.88 -0.95
CA GLY A 96 -16.75 -25.08 0.27
C GLY A 96 -16.05 -25.77 1.45
N LYS A 97 -15.98 -27.11 1.46
CA LYS A 97 -15.24 -27.90 2.47
C LYS A 97 -13.75 -28.05 2.13
N SER A 98 -13.34 -27.85 0.88
CA SER A 98 -11.94 -28.00 0.46
C SER A 98 -11.16 -26.69 0.47
N VAL A 99 -11.82 -25.56 0.75
CA VAL A 99 -11.21 -24.23 0.75
C VAL A 99 -11.29 -23.56 2.12
N GLN A 100 -10.35 -22.65 2.37
CA GLN A 100 -10.25 -21.85 3.58
C GLN A 100 -9.80 -20.42 3.25
N VAL A 101 -10.05 -19.49 4.17
CA VAL A 101 -9.50 -18.13 4.09
C VAL A 101 -8.04 -18.17 4.55
N SER A 102 -7.14 -17.69 3.70
CA SER A 102 -5.72 -17.57 3.99
C SER A 102 -5.27 -16.11 3.94
N PRO A 103 -4.57 -15.61 4.98
CA PRO A 103 -3.98 -14.28 4.96
C PRO A 103 -2.77 -14.26 4.01
N VAL A 104 -2.61 -13.16 3.29
CA VAL A 104 -1.44 -12.87 2.43
C VAL A 104 -1.13 -11.38 2.52
N SER A 105 0.13 -10.99 2.29
CA SER A 105 0.46 -9.56 2.25
C SER A 105 0.12 -8.97 0.88
N LEU A 106 -0.27 -7.70 0.84
CA LEU A 106 -0.49 -6.99 -0.42
C LEU A 106 0.80 -6.90 -1.25
N GLY A 107 1.96 -6.86 -0.59
CA GLY A 107 3.28 -6.92 -1.25
C GLY A 107 3.52 -8.23 -1.98
N GLU A 108 3.10 -9.36 -1.40
CA GLU A 108 3.17 -10.67 -2.07
C GLU A 108 2.26 -10.73 -3.29
N VAL A 109 1.01 -10.26 -3.15
CA VAL A 109 0.05 -10.20 -4.27
C VAL A 109 0.60 -9.32 -5.39
N TYR A 110 1.18 -8.17 -5.06
CA TYR A 110 1.83 -7.29 -6.03
C TYR A 110 2.99 -7.99 -6.74
N ARG A 111 3.89 -8.63 -6.00
CA ARG A 111 5.03 -9.37 -6.56
C ARG A 111 4.58 -10.47 -7.52
N LEU A 112 3.57 -11.26 -7.13
CA LEU A 112 3.01 -12.32 -7.98
C LEU A 112 2.33 -11.74 -9.22
N GLY A 113 1.59 -10.64 -9.08
CA GLY A 113 0.97 -9.94 -10.22
C GLY A 113 2.00 -9.49 -11.24
N GLN A 114 3.09 -8.86 -10.77
CA GLN A 114 4.21 -8.44 -11.62
C GLN A 114 4.86 -9.64 -12.34
N ALA A 115 5.06 -10.75 -11.62
CA ALA A 115 5.63 -11.97 -12.20
C ALA A 115 4.73 -12.66 -13.23
N ASN A 116 3.43 -12.34 -13.26
CA ASN A 116 2.44 -12.96 -14.15
C ASN A 116 1.96 -12.04 -15.29
N GLN A 117 2.26 -10.74 -15.26
CA GLN A 117 1.72 -9.74 -16.20
C GLN A 117 1.97 -10.08 -17.69
N ASN A 118 3.08 -10.75 -18.02
CA ASN A 118 3.46 -11.08 -19.39
C ASN A 118 3.34 -12.58 -19.72
N LYS A 119 2.66 -13.36 -18.87
CA LYS A 119 2.47 -14.80 -19.10
C LYS A 119 1.08 -15.03 -19.72
N PRO A 120 0.98 -15.80 -20.83
CA PRO A 120 -0.30 -16.11 -21.47
C PRO A 120 -1.34 -16.71 -20.49
N ASP A 121 -0.90 -17.60 -19.59
CA ASP A 121 -1.72 -18.23 -18.56
C ASP A 121 -1.44 -17.63 -17.16
N GLY A 122 -1.01 -16.36 -17.11
CA GLY A 122 -0.68 -15.66 -15.88
C GLY A 122 -1.91 -15.54 -14.98
N LEU A 123 -1.71 -15.80 -13.68
CA LEU A 123 -2.75 -15.57 -12.68
C LEU A 123 -2.95 -14.07 -12.47
N ASN A 124 -4.18 -13.62 -12.65
CA ASN A 124 -4.63 -12.25 -12.38
C ASN A 124 -5.26 -12.17 -10.99
N PHE A 125 -5.26 -10.98 -10.41
CA PHE A 125 -5.81 -10.74 -9.07
C PHE A 125 -6.90 -9.67 -9.12
N ALA A 126 -8.07 -10.02 -8.60
CA ALA A 126 -9.18 -9.07 -8.44
C ALA A 126 -9.27 -8.64 -6.97
N PHE A 127 -9.04 -7.36 -6.70
CA PHE A 127 -9.22 -6.80 -5.37
C PHE A 127 -10.69 -6.57 -5.06
N ILE A 128 -11.14 -7.09 -3.92
CA ILE A 128 -12.52 -7.06 -3.46
C ILE A 128 -12.59 -6.16 -2.23
N PRO A 129 -13.01 -4.89 -2.38
CA PRO A 129 -13.15 -3.97 -1.27
C PRO A 129 -14.35 -4.32 -0.41
N LYS A 130 -14.37 -3.83 0.84
CA LYS A 130 -15.56 -3.86 1.67
C LYS A 130 -16.64 -2.97 1.05
N GLN A 131 -17.84 -3.52 0.85
CA GLN A 131 -18.93 -2.81 0.16
C GLN A 131 -19.36 -1.51 0.88
N GLN A 132 -19.24 -1.47 2.21
CA GLN A 132 -19.46 -0.24 3.00
C GLN A 132 -18.49 0.87 2.58
N GLN A 133 -17.21 0.55 2.37
CA GLN A 133 -16.19 1.54 2.02
C GLN A 133 -16.36 2.05 0.58
N VAL A 134 -16.84 1.19 -0.33
CA VAL A 134 -17.25 1.61 -1.68
C VAL A 134 -18.39 2.64 -1.63
N GLN A 135 -19.42 2.38 -0.81
CA GLN A 135 -20.53 3.32 -0.63
C GLN A 135 -20.07 4.64 -0.02
N SER A 136 -19.22 4.58 1.00
CA SER A 136 -18.58 5.75 1.61
C SER A 136 -17.80 6.58 0.60
N ALA A 137 -17.02 5.94 -0.26
CA ALA A 137 -16.29 6.59 -1.35
C ALA A 137 -17.23 7.32 -2.32
N VAL A 138 -18.25 6.63 -2.84
CA VAL A 138 -19.25 7.22 -3.74
C VAL A 138 -19.94 8.43 -3.08
N ASN A 139 -20.32 8.31 -1.81
CA ASN A 139 -20.97 9.39 -1.08
C ASN A 139 -20.05 10.62 -0.92
N LEU A 140 -18.77 10.42 -0.64
CA LEU A 140 -17.79 11.52 -0.57
C LEU A 140 -17.60 12.20 -1.92
N LEU A 141 -17.46 11.42 -3.00
CA LEU A 141 -17.31 11.98 -4.34
C LEU A 141 -18.55 12.79 -4.76
N ARG A 142 -19.76 12.31 -4.46
CA ARG A 142 -21.00 13.07 -4.68
C ARG A 142 -21.06 14.37 -3.88
N LYS A 143 -20.66 14.33 -2.61
CA LYS A 143 -20.57 15.54 -1.76
C LYS A 143 -19.55 16.55 -2.29
N SER A 144 -18.52 16.10 -3.01
CA SER A 144 -17.56 16.96 -3.69
C SER A 144 -18.04 17.49 -5.06
N GLY A 145 -19.29 17.20 -5.44
CA GLY A 145 -19.91 17.66 -6.70
C GLY A 145 -19.74 16.71 -7.88
N GLN A 146 -19.12 15.54 -7.70
CA GLN A 146 -18.95 14.58 -8.79
C GLN A 146 -20.20 13.73 -9.00
N GLN A 147 -20.60 13.55 -10.26
CA GLN A 147 -21.72 12.69 -10.64
C GLN A 147 -21.26 11.24 -10.83
N VAL A 148 -21.00 10.54 -9.72
CA VAL A 148 -20.58 9.13 -9.73
C VAL A 148 -21.64 8.23 -9.10
N ASN A 149 -21.85 7.05 -9.69
CA ASN A 149 -22.77 6.03 -9.18
C ASN A 149 -22.06 4.76 -8.69
N THR A 150 -20.84 4.56 -9.16
CA THR A 150 -19.96 3.45 -8.78
C THR A 150 -18.59 4.00 -8.43
N PHE A 151 -17.81 3.19 -7.72
CA PHE A 151 -16.40 3.42 -7.52
C PHE A 151 -15.66 2.17 -7.98
N ASP A 152 -14.83 2.31 -9.00
CA ASP A 152 -14.09 1.19 -9.56
C ASP A 152 -12.81 0.97 -8.76
N GLY A 153 -12.61 -0.27 -8.29
CA GLY A 153 -11.45 -0.69 -7.51
C GLY A 153 -11.58 -0.48 -6.01
N THR A 154 -10.45 -0.40 -5.31
CA THR A 154 -10.43 -0.39 -3.85
C THR A 154 -10.23 1.04 -3.34
N PRO A 155 -11.20 1.61 -2.60
CA PRO A 155 -11.07 2.97 -2.09
C PRO A 155 -10.08 3.03 -0.93
N LEU A 156 -9.32 4.12 -0.91
CA LEU A 156 -8.51 4.59 0.19
C LEU A 156 -8.96 6.00 0.54
N PHE A 157 -8.87 6.36 1.81
CA PHE A 157 -9.26 7.67 2.32
C PHE A 157 -8.05 8.41 2.87
N VAL A 158 -7.92 9.67 2.49
CA VAL A 158 -6.86 10.57 2.99
C VAL A 158 -7.47 11.94 3.24
N ALA A 159 -6.93 12.70 4.19
CA ALA A 159 -7.42 14.05 4.49
C ALA A 159 -6.39 15.12 4.12
N LYS A 160 -6.90 16.29 3.74
CA LYS A 160 -6.16 17.52 3.45
C LYS A 160 -6.71 18.65 4.30
N ALA A 161 -5.88 19.65 4.60
CA ALA A 161 -6.29 20.85 5.34
C ALA A 161 -5.41 22.05 4.99
N GLY A 162 -5.82 23.22 5.48
CA GLY A 162 -5.14 24.48 5.26
C GLY A 162 -5.45 25.09 3.90
N LYS A 163 -4.99 26.33 3.71
CA LYS A 163 -5.21 27.11 2.49
C LYS A 163 -4.61 26.42 1.25
N ASP A 164 -3.47 25.77 1.43
CA ASP A 164 -2.74 25.07 0.36
C ASP A 164 -3.24 23.64 0.11
N LYS A 165 -4.28 23.19 0.85
CA LYS A 165 -4.81 21.81 0.79
C LYS A 165 -3.72 20.75 0.96
N GLY A 166 -2.78 20.98 1.87
CA GLY A 166 -1.73 20.03 2.21
C GLY A 166 -2.30 18.77 2.86
N TYR A 167 -1.66 17.63 2.64
CA TYR A 167 -2.05 16.38 3.29
C TYR A 167 -1.92 16.49 4.82
N LEU A 168 -2.91 15.98 5.55
CA LEU A 168 -2.70 15.72 6.97
C LEU A 168 -1.67 14.61 7.13
N THR A 169 -0.84 14.76 8.15
CA THR A 169 0.28 13.90 8.42
C THR A 169 0.32 13.52 9.89
N VAL A 170 0.98 12.41 10.19
CA VAL A 170 1.23 11.95 11.56
C VAL A 170 2.72 11.69 11.75
N GLN A 171 3.18 11.79 12.99
CA GLN A 171 4.56 11.42 13.34
C GLN A 171 4.63 9.91 13.55
N GLN A 172 5.55 9.26 12.83
CA GLN A 172 5.89 7.85 12.98
C GLN A 172 7.40 7.75 13.23
N GLY A 173 7.78 7.58 14.50
CA GLY A 173 9.18 7.71 14.91
C GLY A 173 9.70 9.12 14.62
N ASN A 174 10.76 9.22 13.82
CA ASN A 174 11.36 10.50 13.41
C ASN A 174 10.86 10.99 12.03
N GLN A 175 9.84 10.35 11.47
CA GLN A 175 9.34 10.65 10.12
C GLN A 175 7.90 11.13 10.16
N GLN A 176 7.64 12.18 9.37
CA GLN A 176 6.29 12.65 9.09
C GLN A 176 5.72 11.89 7.89
N VAL A 177 4.61 11.18 8.12
CA VAL A 177 4.00 10.29 7.12
C VAL A 177 2.59 10.74 6.77
N ILE A 178 2.15 10.41 5.55
CA ILE A 178 0.81 10.69 5.03
C ILE A 178 0.01 9.38 5.06
N PRO A 179 -0.94 9.23 6.01
CA PRO A 179 -1.69 8.00 6.16
C PRO A 179 -2.86 7.91 5.17
N PHE A 180 -2.93 6.80 4.44
CA PHE A 180 -4.02 6.42 3.56
C PHE A 180 -4.76 5.22 4.17
N PHE A 181 -6.04 5.38 4.47
CA PHE A 181 -6.81 4.39 5.22
C PHE A 181 -7.69 3.55 4.31
N PHE A 182 -7.79 2.25 4.57
CA PHE A 182 -8.78 1.37 3.92
C PHE A 182 -10.21 1.60 4.45
N GLU A 183 -10.35 2.17 5.66
CA GLU A 183 -11.65 2.47 6.27
C GLU A 183 -11.81 3.97 6.54
N GLN A 184 -12.92 4.54 6.08
CA GLN A 184 -13.22 5.97 6.27
C GLN A 184 -13.33 6.33 7.76
N GLU A 185 -13.86 5.44 8.57
CA GLU A 185 -14.07 5.64 10.01
C GLU A 185 -12.73 5.82 10.76
N GLN A 186 -11.67 5.12 10.33
CA GLN A 186 -10.33 5.29 10.88
C GLN A 186 -9.77 6.69 10.56
N LEU A 187 -9.96 7.16 9.33
CA LEU A 187 -9.57 8.52 8.94
C LEU A 187 -10.35 9.56 9.74
N GLN A 188 -11.66 9.37 9.95
CA GLN A 188 -12.49 10.29 10.73
C GLN A 188 -11.96 10.47 12.15
N GLY A 189 -11.54 9.39 12.81
CA GLY A 189 -10.90 9.49 14.13
C GLY A 189 -9.60 10.31 14.13
N MET A 190 -8.81 10.28 13.06
CA MET A 190 -7.64 11.15 12.90
C MET A 190 -8.05 12.61 12.67
N VAL A 191 -9.03 12.84 11.80
CA VAL A 191 -9.57 14.17 11.48
C VAL A 191 -10.15 14.85 12.73
N GLU A 192 -10.92 14.14 13.55
CA GLU A 192 -11.49 14.70 14.78
C GLU A 192 -10.43 15.14 15.78
N ARG A 193 -9.36 14.34 15.95
CA ARG A 193 -8.22 14.72 16.80
C ARG A 193 -7.51 15.95 16.25
N PHE A 194 -7.29 16.01 14.94
CA PHE A 194 -6.70 17.18 14.28
C PHE A 194 -7.56 18.43 14.52
N LYS A 195 -8.88 18.36 14.31
CA LYS A 195 -9.80 19.49 14.52
C LYS A 195 -9.78 19.99 15.97
N LYS A 196 -9.62 19.10 16.95
CA LYS A 196 -9.46 19.48 18.37
C LYS A 196 -8.12 20.16 18.66
N GLN A 197 -7.04 19.71 18.01
CA GLN A 197 -5.69 20.25 18.20
C GLN A 197 -5.44 21.56 17.42
N LYS A 198 -6.12 21.73 16.28
CA LYS A 198 -6.02 22.89 15.37
C LYS A 198 -7.42 23.41 14.99
N PRO A 199 -8.18 23.97 15.94
CA PRO A 199 -9.55 24.44 15.68
C PRO A 199 -9.63 25.47 14.54
N GLU A 200 -8.60 26.29 14.38
CA GLU A 200 -8.47 27.31 13.34
C GLU A 200 -8.42 26.73 11.92
N LEU A 201 -8.02 25.46 11.78
CA LEU A 201 -7.98 24.75 10.49
C LEU A 201 -9.17 23.80 10.30
N ALA A 202 -10.05 23.66 11.30
CA ALA A 202 -11.05 22.61 11.32
C ALA A 202 -12.06 22.68 10.16
N SER A 203 -12.41 23.90 9.72
CA SER A 203 -13.32 24.14 8.59
C SER A 203 -12.68 23.89 7.22
N THR A 204 -11.36 23.82 7.15
CA THR A 204 -10.60 23.60 5.91
C THR A 204 -10.36 22.13 5.59
N VAL A 205 -10.75 21.22 6.50
CA VAL A 205 -10.47 19.79 6.35
C VAL A 205 -11.33 19.20 5.23
N GLU A 206 -10.67 18.63 4.24
CA GLU A 206 -11.26 17.92 3.10
C GLU A 206 -10.85 16.45 3.15
N VAL A 207 -11.79 15.53 2.98
CA VAL A 207 -11.51 14.10 2.81
C VAL A 207 -11.53 13.78 1.33
N GLN A 208 -10.48 13.13 0.84
CA GLN A 208 -10.34 12.67 -0.53
C GLN A 208 -10.37 11.14 -0.59
N VAL A 209 -10.90 10.64 -1.71
CA VAL A 209 -10.94 9.22 -2.04
C VAL A 209 -9.89 8.96 -3.11
N VAL A 210 -9.07 7.93 -2.92
CA VAL A 210 -8.02 7.49 -3.84
C VAL A 210 -8.21 6.01 -4.16
N ASN A 211 -7.97 5.62 -5.40
CA ASN A 211 -8.00 4.22 -5.81
C ASN A 211 -6.65 3.54 -5.47
N LEU A 212 -6.69 2.38 -4.79
CA LEU A 212 -5.50 1.63 -4.38
C LEU A 212 -4.60 1.26 -5.55
N GLN A 213 -5.17 0.76 -6.64
CA GLN A 213 -4.42 0.34 -7.82
C GLN A 213 -3.67 1.52 -8.45
N GLY A 214 -4.34 2.67 -8.56
CA GLY A 214 -3.73 3.92 -8.99
C GLY A 214 -2.65 4.42 -8.03
N LEU A 215 -2.83 4.24 -6.72
CA LEU A 215 -1.78 4.55 -5.75
C LEU A 215 -0.57 3.63 -5.90
N ILE A 216 -0.75 2.31 -6.05
CA ILE A 216 0.35 1.35 -6.27
C ILE A 216 1.13 1.73 -7.54
N GLN A 217 0.42 2.10 -8.61
CA GLN A 217 1.04 2.60 -9.82
C GLN A 217 1.83 3.90 -9.55
N ALA A 218 1.27 4.85 -8.80
CA ALA A 218 1.95 6.08 -8.45
C ALA A 218 3.20 5.84 -7.57
N LEU A 219 3.16 4.90 -6.63
CA LEU A 219 4.33 4.50 -5.83
C LEU A 219 5.48 4.04 -6.75
N ARG A 220 5.16 3.33 -7.84
CA ARG A 220 6.13 2.79 -8.79
C ARG A 220 6.63 3.81 -9.82
N ASP A 221 5.77 4.74 -10.25
CA ASP A 221 6.03 5.57 -11.45
C ASP A 221 6.28 7.05 -11.12
N SER A 222 5.93 7.51 -9.91
CA SER A 222 5.94 8.94 -9.59
C SER A 222 7.22 9.41 -8.92
N ASN A 223 7.76 10.51 -9.45
CA ASN A 223 8.93 11.22 -8.93
C ASN A 223 8.59 12.31 -7.90
N LYS A 224 7.40 12.25 -7.30
CA LYS A 224 6.93 13.26 -6.35
C LYS A 224 7.46 12.95 -4.94
N PRO A 225 8.08 13.91 -4.22
CA PRO A 225 8.64 13.66 -2.89
C PRO A 225 7.63 13.10 -1.88
N GLU A 226 6.35 13.50 -1.99
CA GLU A 226 5.30 13.07 -1.07
C GLU A 226 5.03 11.56 -1.13
N ILE A 227 5.35 10.90 -2.25
CA ILE A 227 5.17 9.45 -2.47
C ILE A 227 5.94 8.64 -1.43
N ASN A 228 7.11 9.12 -1.03
CA ASN A 228 7.97 8.44 -0.06
C ASN A 228 7.36 8.44 1.35
N SER A 229 6.61 9.49 1.68
CA SER A 229 5.94 9.67 2.97
C SER A 229 4.61 8.92 3.08
N ILE A 230 4.10 8.31 2.00
CA ILE A 230 2.82 7.59 2.04
C ILE A 230 2.97 6.31 2.86
N VAL A 231 2.03 6.12 3.79
CA VAL A 231 1.83 4.86 4.52
C VAL A 231 0.38 4.42 4.38
N LEU A 232 0.21 3.12 4.14
CA LEU A 232 -1.11 2.50 4.12
C LEU A 232 -1.47 2.07 5.54
N VAL A 233 -2.69 2.40 5.98
CA VAL A 233 -3.22 1.99 7.28
C VAL A 233 -4.21 0.83 7.05
N PRO A 234 -3.90 -0.39 7.51
CA PRO A 234 -4.75 -1.55 7.29
C PRO A 234 -6.17 -1.37 7.85
N ALA A 235 -7.10 -2.14 7.29
CA ALA A 235 -8.43 -2.31 7.87
C ALA A 235 -8.34 -2.76 9.34
N ASN A 236 -9.33 -2.40 10.15
CA ASN A 236 -9.31 -2.67 11.59
C ASN A 236 -9.22 -4.17 11.89
N GLU A 237 -9.93 -5.00 11.13
CA GLU A 237 -9.84 -6.46 11.24
C GLU A 237 -8.44 -6.99 10.88
N SER A 238 -7.77 -6.42 9.87
CA SER A 238 -6.40 -6.77 9.49
C SER A 238 -5.40 -6.41 10.60
N MET A 239 -5.61 -5.29 11.31
CA MET A 239 -4.80 -4.95 12.48
C MET A 239 -5.00 -5.93 13.63
N GLN A 240 -6.25 -6.34 13.91
CA GLN A 240 -6.53 -7.35 14.93
C GLN A 240 -5.90 -8.70 14.56
N PHE A 241 -5.92 -9.09 13.29
CA PHE A 241 -5.23 -10.27 12.79
C PHE A 241 -3.71 -10.18 13.08
N LEU A 242 -3.07 -9.05 12.75
CA LEU A 242 -1.65 -8.83 13.03
C LEU A 242 -1.31 -8.91 14.53
N GLN A 243 -2.16 -8.34 15.39
CA GLN A 243 -1.98 -8.39 16.84
C GLN A 243 -2.06 -9.83 17.38
N LYS A 244 -3.05 -10.61 16.91
CA LYS A 244 -3.20 -12.03 17.27
C LYS A 244 -2.02 -12.86 16.78
N ALA A 245 -1.59 -12.65 15.54
CA ALA A 245 -0.43 -13.34 14.96
C ALA A 245 0.87 -13.04 15.72
N SER A 246 1.03 -11.81 16.21
CA SER A 246 2.20 -11.40 17.00
C SER A 246 2.18 -11.93 18.44
N SER A 247 0.98 -12.23 18.97
CA SER A 247 0.78 -12.75 20.33
C SER A 247 0.76 -14.28 20.41
N ALA A 248 0.72 -14.98 19.27
CA ALA A 248 0.81 -16.43 19.23
C ALA A 248 2.21 -16.89 19.68
N PRO A 249 2.34 -17.90 20.56
CA PRO A 249 3.64 -18.45 20.93
C PRO A 249 4.37 -18.89 19.67
N ARG A 250 5.55 -18.30 19.41
CA ARG A 250 6.50 -18.88 18.46
C ARG A 250 6.80 -20.27 18.99
N GLN A 251 6.29 -21.33 18.34
CA GLN A 251 6.73 -22.68 18.62
C GLN A 251 8.25 -22.69 18.41
N ALA A 252 9.00 -22.83 19.49
CA ALA A 252 10.44 -23.02 19.42
C ALA A 252 10.71 -24.26 18.55
N PRO A 253 11.71 -24.23 17.65
CA PRO A 253 12.10 -25.42 16.93
C PRO A 253 12.41 -26.52 17.95
N ALA A 254 11.79 -27.68 17.76
CA ALA A 254 12.01 -28.83 18.62
C ALA A 254 13.52 -29.11 18.72
N PRO A 255 14.07 -29.36 19.92
CA PRO A 255 15.49 -29.63 20.07
C PRO A 255 15.86 -30.83 19.21
N ALA A 256 16.89 -30.66 18.38
CA ALA A 256 17.42 -31.71 17.53
C ALA A 256 17.78 -32.93 18.40
N LYS A 257 17.21 -34.09 18.08
CA LYS A 257 17.57 -35.34 18.74
C LYS A 257 19.07 -35.60 18.54
N PRO A 258 19.85 -35.91 19.59
CA PRO A 258 21.25 -36.25 19.45
C PRO A 258 21.40 -37.49 18.55
N PRO A 259 22.45 -37.57 17.73
CA PRO A 259 22.70 -38.74 16.90
C PRO A 259 22.84 -39.98 17.80
N GLN A 260 21.94 -40.94 17.61
CA GLN A 260 22.07 -42.27 18.21
C GLN A 260 23.34 -42.91 17.68
N ASN A 261 24.35 -42.96 18.55
CA ASN A 261 25.60 -43.62 18.30
C ASN A 261 25.31 -45.13 18.17
N ARG A 262 25.23 -45.65 16.94
CA ARG A 262 25.29 -47.10 16.67
C ARG A 262 26.69 -47.55 17.06
N ARG A 263 26.85 -48.02 18.30
CA ARG A 263 27.95 -48.91 18.64
C ARG A 263 27.54 -50.33 18.24
N ARG A 264 28.51 -50.98 17.62
CA ARG A 264 28.50 -52.32 17.04
C ARG A 264 28.12 -53.39 18.06
#